data_AF-A0A846PSY9-F1
#
_entry.id   AF-A0A846PSY9-F1
#
_cell.length_a   1.000
_cell.length_b   1.000
_cell.length_c   1.000
_cell.angle_alpha   90.00
_cell.angle_beta   90.00
_cell.angle_gamma   90.00
#
_symmetry.space_group_name_H-M   'P 1'
#
loop_
_entity.id
_entity.type
_entity.pdbx_description
1 polymer ?
#
loop_
_entity_poly.entity_id
_entity_poly.type
_entity_poly.pdbx_seq_one_letter_code
_entity_poly.pdbx_strand_id
1 'polypeptide(L)' 'MERPYTRYEKTRIISARALQIAQGAPVLIKLSREMSDPMKIALIEWEAGVIPIDIKREAA' A
#
# COMPACT_ATOMS: atom_id res chain seq x y z
N MET A 1 -5.03 16.87 -14.52
CA MET A 1 -5.34 15.44 -14.70
C MET A 1 -4.18 14.66 -14.11
N GLU A 2 -4.37 14.07 -12.93
CA GLU A 2 -3.35 13.19 -12.34
C GLU A 2 -3.15 12.00 -13.28
N ARG A 3 -1.90 11.78 -13.71
CA ARG A 3 -1.59 10.62 -14.55
C ARG A 3 -1.75 9.36 -13.70
N PRO A 4 -2.48 8.33 -14.19
CA PRO A 4 -2.66 7.09 -13.44
C PRO A 4 -1.32 6.47 -13.07
N TYR A 5 -1.27 5.78 -11.93
CA TYR A 5 -0.07 5.06 -11.52
C TYR A 5 0.32 4.01 -12.57
N THR A 6 1.60 3.98 -12.92
CA THR A 6 2.14 2.89 -13.75
C THR A 6 2.09 1.57 -12.99
N ARG A 7 2.20 0.44 -13.71
CA ARG A 7 2.30 -0.87 -13.06
C ARG A 7 3.45 -0.93 -12.04
N TYR A 8 4.58 -0.29 -12.35
CA TYR A 8 5.75 -0.27 -11.47
C TYR A 8 5.52 0.57 -10.22
N GLU A 9 4.94 1.75 -10.40
CA GLU A 9 4.54 2.65 -9.33
C GLU A 9 3.55 1.97 -8.37
N LYS A 10 2.49 1.37 -8.91
CA LYS A 10 1.51 0.60 -8.14
C LYS A 10 2.16 -0.53 -7.34
N THR A 11 2.98 -1.36 -7.99
CA THR A 11 3.68 -2.46 -7.31
C THR A 11 4.61 -1.92 -6.21
N ARG A 12 5.32 -0.82 -6.46
CA ARG A 12 6.27 -0.26 -5.50
C ARG A 12 5.57 0.24 -4.23
N ILE A 13 4.42 0.90 -4.37
CA ILE A 13 3.60 1.35 -3.23
C ILE A 13 3.15 0.14 -2.40
N ILE A 14 2.59 -0.88 -3.05
CA ILE A 14 2.08 -2.08 -2.36
C ILE A 14 3.22 -2.81 -1.63
N SER A 15 4.37 -3.01 -2.27
CA SER A 15 5.52 -3.66 -1.66
C SER A 15 6.09 -2.85 -0.48
N ALA A 16 6.16 -1.51 -0.61
CA ALA A 16 6.60 -0.66 0.50
C ALA A 16 5.65 -0.77 1.69
N ARG A 17 4.34 -0.75 1.44
CA ARG A 17 3.33 -0.84 2.48
C ARG A 17 3.33 -2.20 3.18
N ALA A 18 3.46 -3.30 2.42
CA ALA A 18 3.57 -4.63 2.98
C ALA A 18 4.79 -4.77 3.92
N LEU A 19 5.92 -4.15 3.57
CA LEU A 19 7.09 -4.12 4.44
C LEU A 19 6.81 -3.36 5.75
N GLN A 20 6.14 -2.21 5.69
CA GLN A 20 5.77 -1.47 6.90
C GLN A 20 4.90 -2.31 7.84
N ILE A 21 3.92 -3.03 7.28
CA ILE A 21 3.02 -3.90 8.05
C ILE A 21 3.81 -5.07 8.67
N ALA A 22 4.74 -5.67 7.91
CA ALA A 22 5.62 -6.71 8.42
C ALA A 22 6.51 -6.24 9.58
N GLN A 23 6.85 -4.94 9.62
CA GLN A 23 7.61 -4.31 10.70
C GLN A 23 6.73 -3.88 11.89
N GLY A 24 5.43 -4.20 11.88
CA GLY A 24 4.52 -3.87 12.97
C GLY A 24 3.90 -2.47 12.88
N ALA A 25 3.92 -1.82 11.72
CA ALA A 25 3.21 -0.56 11.51
C ALA A 25 1.69 -0.75 11.67
N PRO A 26 0.97 0.26 12.19
CA PRO A 26 -0.47 0.18 12.35
C PRO A 26 -1.18 0.09 10.98
N VAL A 27 -2.14 -0.81 10.93
CA VAL A 27 -3.01 -1.06 9.79
C VAL A 27 -4.27 -0.19 9.92
N LEU A 28 -4.70 0.45 8.83
CA LEU A 28 -5.82 1.39 8.84
C LEU A 28 -7.18 0.73 8.57
N ILE A 29 -7.18 -0.55 8.22
CA ILE A 29 -8.38 -1.37 8.00
C ILE A 29 -8.67 -2.29 9.18
N LYS A 30 -9.96 -2.62 9.37
CA LYS A 30 -10.38 -3.66 10.33
C LYS A 30 -9.95 -5.03 9.80
N LEU A 31 -8.86 -5.56 10.36
CA LEU A 31 -8.42 -6.91 10.08
C LEU A 31 -9.37 -7.91 10.74
N SER A 32 -9.86 -8.89 9.96
CA SER A 32 -10.39 -10.11 10.55
C SER A 32 -9.23 -10.87 11.20
N ARG A 33 -9.42 -11.46 12.38
CA ARG A 33 -8.36 -12.06 13.23
C ARG A 33 -7.47 -13.10 12.52
N GLU A 34 -7.88 -13.60 11.37
CA GLU A 34 -7.19 -14.63 10.59
C GLU A 34 -6.21 -14.06 9.54
N MET A 35 -6.20 -12.74 9.32
CA MET A 35 -5.42 -12.13 8.26
C MET A 35 -4.07 -11.62 8.79
N SER A 36 -3.06 -12.49 8.75
CA SER A 36 -1.68 -12.19 9.21
C SER A 36 -0.69 -11.92 8.07
N ASP A 37 -1.11 -12.00 6.80
CA ASP A 37 -0.23 -11.82 5.64
C ASP A 37 -0.09 -10.33 5.28
N PRO A 38 1.10 -9.71 5.46
CA PRO A 38 1.31 -8.29 5.19
C PRO A 38 1.00 -7.88 3.75
N MET A 39 1.21 -8.77 2.78
CA MET A 39 0.95 -8.48 1.37
C MET A 39 -0.55 -8.37 1.10
N LYS A 40 -1.35 -9.28 1.66
CA LYS A 40 -2.82 -9.24 1.51
C LYS A 40 -3.41 -8.00 2.18
N ILE A 41 -2.88 -7.63 3.34
CA ILE A 41 -3.30 -6.42 4.06
C ILE A 41 -3.00 -5.18 3.22
N ALA A 42 -1.79 -5.06 2.67
CA ALA A 42 -1.43 -3.95 1.80
C ALA A 42 -2.31 -3.87 0.54
N LEU A 43 -2.68 -5.01 -0.05
CA LEU A 43 -3.60 -5.05 -1.21
C LEU A 43 -5.00 -4.53 -0.84
N ILE A 44 -5.53 -4.92 0.31
CA ILE A 44 -6.85 -4.46 0.76
C ILE A 44 -6.83 -2.95 1.06
N GLU A 45 -5.75 -2.46 1.69
CA GLU A 45 -5.59 -1.01 1.90
C GLU A 45 -5.46 -0.24 0.58
N TRP A 46 -4.82 -0.84 -0.44
CA TRP A 46 -4.75 -0.26 -1.79
C TRP A 46 -6.13 -0.17 -2.44
N GLU A 47 -6.91 -1.25 -2.40
CA GLU A 47 -8.27 -1.29 -2.94
C GLU A 47 -9.23 -0.34 -2.22
N ALA A 48 -9.04 -0.14 -0.91
CA ALA A 48 -9.77 0.84 -0.12
C ALA A 48 -9.27 2.29 -0.32
N GLY A 49 -8.12 2.49 -0.99
CA GLY A 49 -7.55 3.82 -1.23
C GLY A 49 -7.01 4.52 0.03
N VAL A 50 -6.66 3.76 1.07
CA VAL A 50 -6.22 4.30 2.38
C VAL A 50 -4.72 4.16 2.63
N ILE A 51 -3.92 3.81 1.63
CA ILE A 51 -2.48 3.65 1.81
C ILE A 51 -1.83 5.00 2.13
N PRO A 52 -1.09 5.13 3.25
CA PRO A 52 -0.46 6.38 3.66
C PRO A 52 0.90 6.59 2.96
N ILE A 53 1.00 6.28 1.67
CA ILE A 53 2.23 6.40 0.87
C ILE A 53 1.83 6.92 -0.50
N ASP A 54 2.57 7.92 -1.00
CA ASP A 54 2.39 8.45 -2.34
C ASP A 54 3.72 8.52 -3.09
N ILE A 55 3.66 8.75 -4.40
CA ILE A 55 4.81 8.78 -5.28
C ILE A 55 5.13 10.21 -5.65
N LYS A 56 6.32 10.65 -5.24
CA LYS A 56 6.92 11.86 -5.76
C LYS A 56 7.53 11.57 -7.13
N ARG A 57 6.92 12.11 -8.18
CA ARG A 57 7.53 12.14 -9.52
C ARG A 57 8.48 13.33 -9.57
N GLU A 58 9.73 13.10 -9.98
CA GLU A 58 10.60 14.22 -10.32
C GLU A 58 10.04 14.92 -11.56
N ALA A 59 9.85 16.23 -11.46
CA ALA A 59 9.55 17.04 -12.62
C ALA A 59 10.83 17.11 -13.44
N ALA A 60 10.80 16.51 -14.65
CA ALA A 60 11.84 16.69 -15.64
C ALA A 60 11.89 18.15 -16.11
#